data_AF-A5ZVD3-F1
#
_entry.id   AF-A5ZVD3-F1
#
_cell.length_a   1.000
_cell.length_b   1.000
_cell.length_c   1.000
_cell.angle_alpha   90.00
_cell.angle_beta   90.00
_cell.angle_gamma   90.00
#
_symmetry.space_group_name_H-M   'P 1'
#
loop_
_entity.id
_entity.type
_entity.pdbx_description
1 polymer ?
#
loop_
_entity_poly.entity_id
_entity_poly.type
_entity_poly.pdbx_seq_one_letter_code
_entity_poly.pdbx_strand_id
1 'polypeptide(L)'
;MAEYAQAVCHGRPHFHIALVQDISPNCDCHGENDAPILPDIGMFASFDPVALDQACADACLKATPIADSQLGEHLAEPGWHCHHDHFKDSNPNIEWKATLDQAEKIGLGTREYELKRIK
;
A
#
# COMPACT_ATOMS: atom_id res chain seq x y z
N MET A 1 1.50 14.86 -0.63
CA MET A 1 2.75 14.08 -0.53
C MET A 1 3.45 13.99 -1.88
N ALA A 2 2.72 13.70 -2.96
CA ALA A 2 3.28 13.55 -4.31
C ALA A 2 4.16 14.74 -4.77
N GLU A 3 3.72 15.99 -4.60
CA GLU A 3 4.44 17.18 -5.05
C GLU A 3 5.76 17.37 -4.29
N TYR A 4 5.77 17.09 -2.98
CA TYR A 4 6.97 17.15 -2.16
C TYR A 4 7.97 16.06 -2.55
N ALA A 5 7.48 14.83 -2.77
CA ALA A 5 8.31 13.72 -3.26
C ALA A 5 8.90 14.04 -4.64
N GLN A 6 8.11 14.65 -5.53
CA GLN A 6 8.59 15.11 -6.83
C GLN A 6 9.68 16.16 -6.70
N ALA A 7 9.52 17.17 -5.83
CA ALA A 7 10.56 18.17 -5.61
C ALA A 7 11.88 17.55 -5.13
N VAL A 8 11.82 16.48 -4.34
CA VAL A 8 13.02 15.76 -3.87
C VAL A 8 13.67 14.95 -4.98
N CYS A 9 12.88 14.30 -5.84
CA CYS A 9 13.35 13.41 -6.91
C CYS A 9 13.77 14.16 -8.19
N HIS A 10 13.21 15.34 -8.44
CA HIS A 10 13.34 16.04 -9.71
C HIS A 10 14.81 16.33 -10.06
N GLY A 11 15.23 15.88 -11.25
CA GLY A 11 16.59 16.11 -11.76
C GLY A 11 17.70 15.36 -11.02
N ARG A 12 17.36 14.36 -10.19
CA ARG A 12 18.32 13.63 -9.35
C ARG A 12 18.16 12.12 -9.53
N PRO A 13 19.25 11.35 -9.54
CA PRO A 13 19.15 9.90 -9.48
C PRO A 13 18.54 9.47 -8.14
N HIS A 14 17.59 8.54 -8.18
CA HIS A 14 16.93 8.01 -7.00
C HIS A 14 16.63 6.52 -7.17
N PHE A 15 16.73 5.78 -6.07
CA PHE A 15 16.38 4.37 -5.98
C PHE A 15 15.60 4.18 -4.68
N HIS A 16 14.48 3.49 -4.77
CA HIS A 16 13.51 3.36 -3.70
C HIS A 16 13.39 1.90 -3.29
N ILE A 17 13.29 1.67 -1.98
CA ILE A 17 13.10 0.35 -1.38
C ILE A 17 11.91 0.47 -0.43
N ALA A 18 10.94 -0.42 -0.56
CA ALA A 18 9.79 -0.53 0.32
C ALA A 18 9.87 -1.84 1.11
N LEU A 19 9.66 -1.75 2.42
CA LEU A 19 9.50 -2.89 3.32
C LEU A 19 8.02 -2.97 3.67
N VAL A 20 7.34 -3.99 3.16
CA VAL A 20 5.90 -4.17 3.31
C VAL A 20 5.69 -5.24 4.37
N GLN A 21 5.86 -4.83 5.62
CA GLN A 21 5.84 -5.70 6.79
C GLN A 21 4.73 -5.25 7.75
N ASP A 22 4.12 -6.20 8.44
CA ASP A 22 3.19 -5.96 9.56
C ASP A 22 2.16 -4.85 9.27
N ILE A 23 1.44 -4.97 8.14
CA ILE A 23 0.50 -3.94 7.70
C ILE A 23 -0.59 -3.78 8.74
N SER A 24 -0.60 -2.64 9.43
CA SER A 24 -1.49 -2.34 10.53
C SER A 24 -2.78 -1.64 10.07
N PRO A 25 -3.86 -1.67 10.86
CA PRO A 25 -5.13 -1.04 10.49
C PRO A 25 -5.04 0.50 10.46
N ASN A 26 -4.17 1.09 11.28
CA ASN A 26 -3.93 2.54 11.33
C ASN A 26 -2.46 2.87 11.00
N CYS A 27 -2.19 4.14 10.74
CA CYS A 27 -0.82 4.65 10.62
C CYS A 27 -0.09 4.49 11.97
N ASP A 28 1.22 4.19 11.92
CA ASP A 28 2.07 4.01 13.13
C ASP A 28 2.09 5.20 14.09
N CYS A 29 1.65 6.38 13.65
CA CYS A 29 1.51 7.56 14.52
C CYS A 29 0.28 7.51 15.45
N HIS A 30 -0.65 6.57 15.23
CA HIS A 30 -1.80 6.35 16.10
C HIS A 30 -1.42 5.43 17.26
N GLY A 31 -1.57 5.91 18.49
CA GLY A 31 -1.24 5.13 19.70
C GLY A 31 -2.19 3.97 19.97
N GLU A 32 -3.35 4.00 19.31
CA GLU A 32 -4.41 2.99 19.31
C GLU A 32 -4.28 1.97 18.17
N ASN A 33 -3.11 1.86 17.53
CA ASN A 33 -2.89 0.86 16.50
C ASN A 33 -2.98 -0.56 17.08
N ASP A 34 -3.48 -1.49 16.27
CA ASP A 34 -3.76 -2.86 16.69
C ASP A 34 -2.85 -3.85 15.95
N ALA A 35 -3.06 -5.15 16.17
CA ALA A 35 -2.38 -6.22 15.47
C ALA A 35 -2.45 -6.06 13.93
N PRO A 36 -1.42 -6.50 13.20
CA PRO A 36 -1.40 -6.44 11.74
C PRO A 36 -2.63 -7.08 11.10
N ILE A 37 -3.18 -6.42 10.07
CA ILE A 37 -4.28 -6.90 9.25
C ILE A 37 -3.83 -7.80 8.10
N LEU A 38 -2.59 -7.65 7.63
CA LEU A 38 -1.96 -8.48 6.60
C LEU A 38 -0.61 -9.01 7.10
N PRO A 39 -0.18 -10.20 6.65
CA PRO A 39 1.13 -10.75 6.99
C PRO A 39 2.26 -9.94 6.33
N ASP A 40 3.50 -10.24 6.70
CA ASP A 40 4.70 -9.77 5.98
C ASP A 40 4.63 -10.15 4.49
N ILE A 41 4.71 -9.15 3.62
CA ILE A 41 4.66 -9.27 2.16
C ILE A 41 6.08 -9.27 1.58
N GLY A 42 7.06 -8.75 2.31
CA GLY A 42 8.47 -8.71 1.95
C GLY A 42 8.96 -7.34 1.46
N MET A 43 10.02 -7.37 0.65
CA MET A 43 10.74 -6.19 0.20
C MET A 43 10.61 -5.99 -1.32
N PHE A 44 10.37 -4.75 -1.73
CA PHE A 44 10.27 -4.32 -3.12
C PHE A 44 11.29 -3.21 -3.37
N ALA A 45 11.75 -3.10 -4.61
CA ALA A 45 12.65 -2.00 -4.99
C ALA A 45 12.46 -1.59 -6.45
N SER A 46 12.65 -0.30 -6.72
CA SER A 46 12.49 0.26 -8.07
C SER A 46 13.22 1.61 -8.19
N PHE A 47 13.54 1.99 -9.43
CA PHE A 47 13.91 3.37 -9.74
C PHE A 47 12.68 4.26 -9.92
N ASP A 48 11.52 3.70 -10.24
CA ASP A 48 10.25 4.42 -10.31
C ASP A 48 9.48 4.25 -8.98
N PRO A 49 9.29 5.34 -8.19
CA PRO A 49 8.61 5.27 -6.90
C PRO A 49 7.11 5.01 -7.02
N VAL A 50 6.45 5.45 -8.09
CA VAL A 50 4.99 5.26 -8.26
C VAL A 50 4.70 3.81 -8.61
N ALA A 51 5.53 3.22 -9.48
CA ALA A 51 5.44 1.80 -9.84
C ALA A 51 5.72 0.91 -8.62
N LEU A 52 6.66 1.32 -7.75
CA LEU A 52 6.97 0.63 -6.50
C LEU A 52 5.77 0.59 -5.56
N ASP A 53 5.18 1.74 -5.27
CA ASP A 53 4.04 1.84 -4.35
C ASP A 53 2.82 1.10 -4.91
N GLN A 54 2.57 1.16 -6.22
CA GLN A 54 1.53 0.37 -6.88
C GLN A 54 1.76 -1.14 -6.67
N ALA A 55 2.98 -1.62 -6.90
CA ALA A 55 3.30 -3.04 -6.73
C ALA A 55 3.12 -3.50 -5.27
N CYS A 56 3.46 -2.65 -4.30
CA CYS A 56 3.24 -2.92 -2.87
C CYS A 56 1.75 -3.02 -2.55
N ALA A 57 0.94 -2.04 -2.98
CA ALA A 57 -0.50 -2.04 -2.76
C ALA A 57 -1.17 -3.28 -3.39
N ASP A 58 -0.81 -3.62 -4.63
CA ASP A 58 -1.32 -4.81 -5.31
C ASP A 58 -0.94 -6.10 -4.60
N ALA A 59 0.25 -6.17 -4.01
CA ALA A 59 0.68 -7.32 -3.23
C ALA A 59 -0.12 -7.46 -1.93
N CYS A 60 -0.38 -6.34 -1.24
CA CYS A 60 -1.28 -6.31 -0.08
C CYS A 60 -2.67 -6.80 -0.44
N LEU A 61 -3.28 -6.29 -1.52
CA LEU A 61 -4.62 -6.69 -1.98
C LEU A 61 -4.72 -8.18 -2.36
N LYS A 62 -3.61 -8.81 -2.76
CA LYS A 62 -3.54 -10.25 -3.08
C LYS A 62 -3.26 -11.12 -1.86
N ALA A 63 -2.80 -10.54 -0.76
CA ALA A 63 -2.47 -11.27 0.44
C ALA A 63 -3.74 -11.81 1.12
N THR A 64 -3.60 -12.93 1.82
CA THR A 64 -4.67 -13.44 2.68
C THR A 64 -4.65 -12.63 3.98
N PRO A 65 -5.76 -11.98 4.37
CA PRO A 65 -5.86 -11.28 5.65
C PRO A 65 -5.62 -12.19 6.84
N ILE A 66 -5.09 -11.63 7.92
CA ILE A 66 -4.92 -12.35 9.18
C ILE A 66 -6.31 -12.54 9.81
N ALA A 67 -6.71 -13.79 10.06
CA ALA A 67 -8.07 -14.13 10.48
C ALA A 67 -8.47 -13.46 11.81
N ASP A 68 -7.55 -13.45 12.78
CA ASP A 68 -7.77 -12.87 14.11
C ASP A 68 -7.28 -11.40 14.19
N SER A 69 -7.52 -10.64 13.13
CA SER A 69 -7.20 -9.20 13.05
C SER A 69 -8.46 -8.38 12.80
N GLN A 70 -8.37 -7.06 12.96
CA GLN A 70 -9.47 -6.13 12.67
C GLN A 70 -10.10 -6.34 11.28
N LEU A 71 -9.28 -6.54 10.24
CA LEU A 71 -9.78 -6.83 8.89
C LEU A 71 -10.40 -8.23 8.81
N GLY A 72 -9.81 -9.23 9.47
CA GLY A 72 -10.35 -10.58 9.52
C GLY A 72 -11.74 -10.63 10.17
N GLU A 73 -11.93 -9.89 11.26
CA GLU A 73 -13.22 -9.74 11.94
C GLU A 73 -14.28 -9.08 11.06
N HIS A 74 -13.93 -7.97 10.39
CA HIS A 74 -14.82 -7.31 9.42
C HIS A 74 -15.28 -8.29 8.33
N LEU A 75 -14.35 -9.02 7.72
CA LEU A 75 -14.65 -9.95 6.62
C LEU A 75 -15.45 -11.18 7.07
N ALA A 76 -15.40 -11.54 8.35
CA ALA A 76 -16.18 -12.63 8.93
C ALA A 76 -17.58 -12.18 9.40
N GLU A 77 -17.84 -10.88 9.52
CA GLU A 77 -19.09 -10.35 10.03
C GLU A 77 -20.27 -10.65 9.08
N PRO A 78 -21.36 -11.29 9.56
CA PRO A 78 -22.53 -11.54 8.75
C PRO A 78 -23.17 -10.24 8.23
N GLY A 79 -23.23 -10.09 6.91
CA GLY A 79 -23.80 -8.91 6.26
C GLY A 79 -22.80 -7.79 5.99
N TRP A 80 -21.49 -8.03 6.23
CA TRP A 80 -20.44 -7.10 5.82
C TRP A 80 -20.47 -6.83 4.31
N HIS A 81 -20.35 -5.56 3.93
CA HIS A 81 -20.23 -5.16 2.54
C HIS A 81 -18.75 -5.24 2.12
N CYS A 82 -18.35 -6.39 1.58
CA CYS A 82 -17.00 -6.59 1.09
C CYS A 82 -16.73 -5.73 -0.16
N HIS A 83 -15.74 -4.84 -0.07
CA HIS A 83 -15.32 -3.96 -1.16
C HIS A 83 -14.36 -4.64 -2.15
N HIS A 84 -13.87 -5.84 -1.83
CA HIS A 84 -12.79 -6.53 -2.54
C HIS A 84 -11.52 -5.67 -2.62
N ASP A 85 -11.29 -4.86 -1.58
CA ASP A 85 -10.13 -3.99 -1.43
C ASP A 85 -9.82 -3.94 0.07
N HIS A 86 -8.79 -4.67 0.50
CA HIS A 86 -8.43 -4.83 1.91
C HIS A 86 -8.29 -3.50 2.65
N PHE A 87 -7.83 -2.44 1.97
CA PHE A 87 -7.70 -1.13 2.58
C PHE A 87 -9.08 -0.52 2.86
N LYS A 88 -10.02 -0.63 1.92
CA LYS A 88 -11.40 -0.14 2.10
C LYS A 88 -12.21 -1.01 3.05
N ASP A 89 -11.98 -2.32 3.04
CA ASP A 89 -12.59 -3.27 3.98
C ASP A 89 -12.05 -3.06 5.41
N SER A 90 -10.81 -2.60 5.59
CA SER A 90 -10.30 -2.18 6.90
C SER A 90 -10.83 -0.81 7.32
N ASN A 91 -10.77 0.20 6.43
CA ASN A 91 -11.30 1.54 6.66
C ASN A 91 -11.97 2.12 5.39
N PRO A 92 -13.31 2.26 5.35
CA PRO A 92 -14.01 2.68 4.13
C PRO A 92 -13.74 4.13 3.71
N ASN A 93 -13.13 4.95 4.59
CA ASN A 93 -12.79 6.34 4.29
C ASN A 93 -11.43 6.49 3.61
N ILE A 94 -10.68 5.40 3.41
CA ILE A 94 -9.34 5.47 2.82
C ILE A 94 -9.42 5.67 1.31
N GLU A 95 -8.56 6.57 0.80
CA GLU A 95 -8.41 6.86 -0.62
C GLU A 95 -6.96 6.66 -1.06
N TRP A 96 -6.45 5.44 -0.85
CA TRP A 96 -5.04 5.10 -1.12
C TRP A 96 -4.63 5.35 -2.58
N LYS A 97 -5.56 5.20 -3.53
CA LYS A 97 -5.30 5.40 -4.97
C LYS A 97 -5.06 6.87 -5.33
N ALA A 98 -5.66 7.81 -4.61
CA ALA A 98 -5.65 9.23 -4.96
C ALA A 98 -4.23 9.82 -4.96
N THR A 99 -3.37 9.38 -4.04
CA THR A 99 -1.97 9.85 -4.00
C THR A 99 -1.18 9.34 -5.20
N LEU A 100 -1.39 8.09 -5.61
CA LEU A 100 -0.73 7.49 -6.78
C LEU A 100 -1.22 8.10 -8.10
N ASP A 101 -2.54 8.37 -8.21
CA ASP A 101 -3.12 9.07 -9.36
C ASP A 101 -2.50 10.46 -9.53
N GLN A 102 -2.37 11.20 -8.42
CA GLN A 102 -1.74 12.52 -8.45
C GLN A 102 -0.24 12.43 -8.78
N ALA A 103 0.48 11.46 -8.23
CA ALA A 103 1.91 11.25 -8.49
C ALA A 103 2.19 10.95 -9.97
N GLU A 104 1.38 10.08 -10.60
CA GLU A 104 1.47 9.81 -12.03
C GLU A 104 1.12 11.06 -12.85
N LYS A 105 0.03 11.75 -12.51
CA LYS A 105 -0.41 12.97 -13.21
C LYS A 105 0.64 14.07 -13.24
N ILE A 106 1.39 14.27 -12.16
CA ILE A 106 2.45 15.28 -12.10
C ILE A 106 3.77 14.80 -12.72
N GLY A 107 3.87 13.53 -13.12
CA GLY A 107 5.04 12.95 -13.77
C GLY A 107 6.15 12.54 -12.79
N LEU A 108 5.80 12.10 -11.57
CA LEU A 108 6.76 11.51 -10.63
C LEU A 108 7.19 10.09 -11.03
N GLY A 109 6.32 9.37 -11.72
CA GLY A 109 6.52 7.98 -12.17
C GLY A 109 5.25 7.49 -12.85
N THR A 110 5.16 6.18 -13.11
CA THR A 110 3.96 5.54 -13.63
C THR A 110 3.42 4.48 -12.69
N ARG A 111 2.11 4.24 -12.72
CA ARG A 111 1.47 3.11 -12.04
C ARG A 111 1.73 1.78 -12.74
N GLU A 112 2.19 1.78 -13.99
CA GLU A 112 2.51 0.54 -14.70
C GLU A 112 3.83 -0.07 -14.21
N TYR A 113 3.85 -1.39 -14.03
CA TYR A 113 5.04 -2.10 -13.58
C TYR A 113 5.11 -3.53 -14.14
N GLU A 114 6.33 -4.05 -14.26
CA GLU A 114 6.61 -5.47 -14.49
C GLU A 114 7.27 -6.05 -13.24
N LEU A 115 6.61 -7.00 -12.57
CA LEU A 115 7.16 -7.63 -11.37
C LEU A 115 8.23 -8.66 -11.73
N LYS A 116 9.49 -8.35 -11.43
CA LYS A 116 10.62 -9.30 -11.55
C LYS A 116 10.97 -9.87 -10.17
N ARG A 117 10.70 -11.16 -10.00
CA ARG A 117 11.05 -11.89 -8.77
C ARG A 117 12.51 -12.32 -8.82
N ILE A 118 13.28 -11.88 -7.83
CA ILE A 118 14.66 -12.31 -7.62
C ILE A 118 14.65 -13.53 -6.69
N LYS A 119 15.39 -14.57 -7.07
CA LYS A 119 15.56 -15.81 -6.29
C LYS A 119 16.97 -15.87 -5.72
#